data_AF-A0A5C5RE23-F1
#
_entry.id   AF-A0A5C5RE23-F1
#
_cell.length_a   1.000
_cell.length_b   1.000
_cell.length_c   1.000
_cell.angle_alpha   90.00
_cell.angle_beta   90.00
_cell.angle_gamma   90.00
#
_symmetry.space_group_name_H-M   'P 1'
#
loop_
_entity.id
_entity.type
_entity.pdbx_description
1 polymer ?
#
loop_
_entity_poly.entity_id
_entity_poly.type
_entity_poly.pdbx_seq_one_letter_code
_entity_poly.pdbx_strand_id
1 'polypeptide(L)'
;MGAIIAALVGLTGVSIVAFIARQTAMSIAELNADQKRRDVQLAASKEYADTVIATAGAMEAHAWYAEDEVLESRTLTPEQWRDASHLVRPLRENASKLDYLVLMIDDEEVRRLNAVFSNLAKRILAAPDEEGDGLDALEIFNDAVRKDQPDSITALVEAAHDLRARQLATYPIHAPGLIRGWRARRRVTRD
;
A
#
# COMPACT_ATOMS: atom_id res chain seq x y z
N MET A 1 26.46 54.25 -30.64
CA MET A 1 26.83 52.86 -30.95
C MET A 1 26.85 51.97 -29.71
N GLY A 2 27.62 52.29 -28.64
CA GLY A 2 27.72 51.43 -27.45
C GLY A 2 26.42 51.21 -26.65
N ALA A 3 25.55 52.22 -26.53
CA ALA A 3 24.29 52.12 -25.77
C ALA A 3 23.24 51.18 -26.43
N ILE A 4 23.23 51.10 -27.76
CA ILE A 4 22.31 50.24 -28.52
C ILE A 4 22.73 48.77 -28.39
N ILE A 5 24.05 48.51 -28.41
CA ILE A 5 24.61 47.17 -28.22
C ILE A 5 24.35 46.68 -26.78
N ALA A 6 24.54 47.55 -25.77
CA ALA A 6 24.23 47.21 -24.38
C ALA A 6 22.74 46.94 -24.16
N ALA A 7 21.85 47.72 -24.79
CA ALA A 7 20.41 47.49 -24.73
C ALA A 7 20.01 46.18 -25.41
N LEU A 8 20.57 45.87 -26.58
CA LEU A 8 20.34 44.58 -27.28
C LEU A 8 20.80 43.39 -26.44
N VAL A 9 22.01 43.44 -25.88
CA VAL A 9 22.56 42.38 -25.02
C VAL A 9 21.70 42.20 -23.76
N GLY A 10 21.26 43.29 -23.13
CA GLY A 10 20.37 43.26 -21.97
C GLY A 10 19.01 42.62 -22.30
N LEU A 11 18.42 42.95 -23.44
CA LEU A 11 17.11 42.41 -23.87
C LEU A 11 17.19 40.92 -24.23
N THR A 12 18.26 40.48 -24.89
CA THR A 12 18.52 39.04 -25.12
C THR A 12 18.82 38.30 -23.82
N GLY A 13 19.58 38.89 -22.90
CA GLY A 13 19.88 38.28 -21.60
C GLY A 13 18.64 38.05 -20.74
N VAL A 14 17.76 39.06 -20.65
CA VAL A 14 16.48 38.95 -19.93
C VAL A 14 15.57 37.90 -20.56
N SER A 15 15.53 37.83 -21.89
CA SER A 15 14.70 36.86 -22.63
C SER A 15 15.18 35.41 -22.44
N ILE A 16 16.49 35.17 -22.44
CA ILE A 16 17.09 33.85 -22.20
C ILE A 16 16.88 33.42 -20.74
N VAL A 17 17.07 34.33 -19.78
CA VAL A 17 16.84 34.04 -18.35
C VAL A 17 15.36 33.73 -18.09
N ALA A 18 14.43 34.48 -18.68
CA ALA A 18 12.99 34.20 -18.57
C ALA A 18 12.61 32.86 -19.20
N PHE A 19 13.21 32.50 -20.34
CA PHE A 19 12.98 31.21 -21.00
C PHE A 19 13.49 30.04 -20.14
N ILE A 20 14.73 30.12 -19.64
CA ILE A 20 15.31 29.09 -18.75
C ILE A 20 14.50 28.99 -17.46
N ALA A 21 14.10 30.11 -16.85
CA ALA A 21 13.28 30.11 -15.64
C ALA A 21 11.91 29.43 -15.89
N ARG A 22 11.28 29.68 -17.04
CA ARG A 22 10.00 29.06 -17.42
C ARG A 22 10.15 27.55 -17.64
N GLN A 23 11.20 27.11 -18.34
CA GLN A 23 11.48 25.68 -18.51
C GLN A 23 11.82 25.00 -17.19
N THR A 24 12.60 25.66 -16.33
CA THR A 24 12.94 25.15 -15.00
C THR A 24 11.69 25.03 -14.14
N ALA A 25 10.80 26.03 -14.14
CA ALA A 25 9.53 25.99 -13.41
C ALA A 25 8.60 24.87 -13.89
N MET A 26 8.51 24.63 -15.21
CA MET A 26 7.77 23.49 -15.76
C MET A 26 8.36 22.17 -15.29
N SER A 27 9.69 22.00 -15.38
CA SER A 27 10.36 20.77 -14.91
C SER A 27 10.19 20.53 -13.41
N ILE A 28 10.22 21.58 -12.58
CA ILE A 28 9.96 21.48 -11.14
C ILE A 28 8.49 21.12 -10.88
N ALA A 29 7.55 21.67 -11.64
CA ALA A 29 6.13 21.35 -11.52
C ALA A 29 5.84 19.89 -11.89
N GLU A 30 6.43 19.39 -12.97
CA GLU A 30 6.35 17.97 -13.38
C GLU A 30 6.95 17.05 -12.32
N LEU A 31 8.15 17.37 -11.82
CA LEU A 31 8.80 16.59 -10.76
C LEU A 31 7.99 16.58 -9.46
N ASN A 32 7.40 17.72 -9.06
CA ASN A 32 6.54 17.80 -7.89
C ASN A 32 5.23 17.01 -8.10
N ALA A 33 4.66 17.02 -9.30
CA ALA A 33 3.47 16.24 -9.61
C ALA A 33 3.77 14.73 -9.56
N ASP A 34 4.92 14.31 -10.08
CA ASP A 34 5.36 12.92 -10.02
C ASP A 34 5.70 12.48 -8.60
N GLN A 35 6.37 13.32 -7.81
CA GLN A 35 6.60 13.06 -6.38
C GLN A 35 5.28 12.88 -5.63
N LYS A 36 4.29 13.77 -5.83
CA LYS A 36 2.96 13.63 -5.22
C LYS A 36 2.25 12.34 -5.62
N ARG A 37 2.33 11.95 -6.90
CA ARG A 37 1.75 10.67 -7.37
C ARG A 37 2.42 9.48 -6.67
N ARG A 38 3.75 9.52 -6.51
CA ARG A 38 4.50 8.49 -5.78
C ARG A 38 4.17 8.46 -4.30
N ASP A 39 4.00 9.61 -3.65
CA ASP A 39 3.57 9.70 -2.25
C ASP A 39 2.21 9.03 -2.04
N VAL A 40 1.26 9.28 -2.95
CA VAL A 40 -0.06 8.63 -2.91
C VAL A 40 0.05 7.12 -3.10
N GLN A 41 0.85 6.66 -4.08
CA GLN A 41 1.08 5.23 -4.29
C GLN A 41 1.72 4.55 -3.07
N LEU A 42 2.70 5.20 -2.45
CA LEU A 42 3.40 4.69 -1.28
C LEU A 42 2.49 4.64 -0.04
N ALA A 43 1.64 5.66 0.15
CA ALA A 43 0.64 5.66 1.21
C ALA A 43 -0.39 4.53 1.00
N ALA A 44 -0.87 4.35 -0.24
CA ALA A 44 -1.81 3.29 -0.58
C ALA A 44 -1.20 1.90 -0.39
N SER A 45 0.04 1.64 -0.81
CA SER A 45 0.67 0.33 -0.61
C SER A 45 1.00 0.05 0.85
N LYS A 46 1.37 1.06 1.62
CA LYS A 46 1.52 0.94 3.07
C LYS A 46 0.20 0.55 3.73
N GLU A 47 -0.87 1.29 3.46
CA GLU A 47 -2.18 1.01 4.02
C GLU A 47 -2.71 -0.36 3.59
N TYR A 48 -2.48 -0.74 2.33
CA TYR A 48 -2.80 -2.05 1.80
C TYR A 48 -2.08 -3.16 2.56
N ALA A 49 -0.74 -3.11 2.67
CA ALA A 49 0.05 -4.11 3.39
C ALA A 49 -0.35 -4.22 4.87
N ASP A 50 -0.54 -3.08 5.54
CA ASP A 50 -0.98 -3.05 6.95
C ASP A 50 -2.38 -3.70 7.10
N THR A 51 -3.28 -3.48 6.12
CA THR A 51 -4.64 -4.07 6.12
C THR A 51 -4.63 -5.57 5.80
N VAL A 52 -3.74 -6.04 4.91
CA VAL A 52 -3.59 -7.48 4.61
C VAL A 52 -3.23 -8.25 5.88
N ILE A 53 -2.23 -7.78 6.64
CA ILE A 53 -1.80 -8.40 7.90
C ILE A 53 -2.94 -8.39 8.93
N ALA A 54 -3.62 -7.25 9.08
CA ALA A 54 -4.74 -7.13 10.01
C ALA A 54 -5.90 -8.09 9.65
N THR A 55 -6.13 -8.31 8.35
CA THR A 55 -7.16 -9.25 7.89
C THR A 55 -6.74 -10.69 8.13
N ALA A 56 -5.49 -11.04 7.86
CA ALA A 56 -4.94 -12.37 8.12
C ALA A 56 -5.07 -12.74 9.61
N GLY A 57 -4.67 -11.84 10.51
CA GLY A 57 -4.85 -12.05 11.95
C GLY A 57 -6.31 -12.14 12.37
N ALA A 58 -7.21 -11.39 11.72
CA ALA A 58 -8.65 -11.49 11.99
C ALA A 58 -9.27 -12.80 11.45
N MET A 59 -8.77 -13.36 10.35
CA MET A 59 -9.18 -14.67 9.85
C MET A 59 -8.80 -15.77 10.85
N GLU A 60 -7.56 -15.76 11.31
CA GLU A 60 -7.06 -16.72 12.31
C GLU A 60 -7.89 -16.59 13.59
N ALA A 61 -8.04 -15.39 14.14
CA ALA A 61 -8.85 -15.17 15.33
C ALA A 61 -10.29 -15.65 15.14
N HIS A 62 -10.93 -15.36 14.00
CA HIS A 62 -12.30 -15.81 13.76
C HIS A 62 -12.40 -17.34 13.69
N ALA A 63 -11.48 -18.00 12.99
CA ALA A 63 -11.44 -19.45 12.88
C ALA A 63 -11.27 -20.14 14.25
N TRP A 64 -10.36 -19.64 15.09
CA TRP A 64 -10.13 -20.20 16.43
C TRP A 64 -11.26 -19.89 17.42
N TYR A 65 -11.90 -18.72 17.34
CA TYR A 65 -13.05 -18.39 18.20
C TYR A 65 -14.34 -19.13 17.80
N ALA A 66 -14.40 -19.67 16.57
CA ALA A 66 -15.47 -20.53 16.10
C ALA A 66 -15.26 -22.01 16.46
N GLU A 67 -14.14 -22.38 17.10
CA GLU A 67 -13.83 -23.77 17.45
C GLU A 67 -14.66 -24.27 18.64
N ASP A 68 -15.22 -25.48 18.47
CA ASP A 68 -16.17 -26.07 19.41
C ASP A 68 -15.56 -26.40 20.78
N GLU A 69 -14.25 -26.68 20.94
CA GLU A 69 -13.66 -26.92 22.28
C GLU A 69 -13.70 -25.68 23.21
N VAL A 70 -13.77 -24.47 22.64
CA VAL A 70 -14.00 -23.22 23.39
C VAL A 70 -15.49 -23.04 23.72
N LEU A 71 -16.38 -23.53 22.86
CA LEU A 71 -17.85 -23.51 23.02
C LEU A 71 -18.40 -24.67 23.88
N GLU A 72 -17.76 -25.84 23.91
CA GLU A 72 -18.14 -27.02 24.67
C GLU A 72 -17.84 -26.84 26.16
N SER A 73 -16.78 -26.10 26.50
CA SER A 73 -16.49 -25.77 27.90
C SER A 73 -17.41 -24.68 28.46
N ARG A 74 -18.03 -23.87 27.60
CA ARG A 74 -19.07 -22.88 27.93
C ARG A 74 -19.89 -22.58 26.67
N THR A 75 -21.13 -23.04 26.61
CA THR A 75 -22.14 -22.51 25.68
C THR A 75 -22.13 -20.99 25.81
N LEU A 76 -21.52 -20.30 24.84
CA LEU A 76 -21.38 -18.85 24.87
C LEU A 76 -22.78 -18.26 24.81
N THR A 77 -23.19 -17.50 25.84
CA THR A 77 -24.48 -16.82 25.78
C THR A 77 -24.47 -15.79 24.63
N PRO A 78 -25.62 -15.38 24.11
CA PRO A 78 -25.69 -14.30 23.12
C PRO A 78 -24.98 -13.01 23.57
N GLU A 79 -24.83 -12.76 24.88
CA GLU A 79 -24.01 -11.65 25.40
C GLU A 79 -22.52 -11.91 25.24
N GLN A 80 -22.04 -13.14 25.45
CA GLN A 80 -20.64 -13.48 25.25
C GLN A 80 -20.27 -13.49 23.76
N TRP A 81 -21.20 -13.85 22.87
CA TRP A 81 -21.04 -13.66 21.44
C TRP A 81 -21.01 -12.18 21.04
N ARG A 82 -21.89 -11.36 21.64
CA ARG A 82 -21.85 -9.90 21.48
C ARG A 82 -20.55 -9.31 22.00
N ASP A 83 -20.02 -9.82 23.11
CA ASP A 83 -18.72 -9.44 23.64
C ASP A 83 -17.61 -9.91 22.71
N ALA A 84 -17.66 -11.09 22.11
CA ALA A 84 -16.67 -11.56 21.12
C ALA A 84 -16.82 -10.88 19.74
N SER A 85 -17.94 -10.19 19.47
CA SER A 85 -18.20 -9.56 18.17
C SER A 85 -17.14 -8.54 17.75
N HIS A 86 -16.41 -7.94 18.71
CA HIS A 86 -15.27 -7.06 18.40
C HIS A 86 -14.07 -7.79 17.78
N LEU A 87 -14.02 -9.12 17.86
CA LEU A 87 -12.99 -9.96 17.25
C LEU A 87 -13.39 -10.40 15.83
N VAL A 88 -14.68 -10.58 15.59
CA VAL A 88 -15.26 -10.99 14.29
C VAL A 88 -15.48 -9.81 13.35
N ARG A 89 -15.95 -8.68 13.91
CA ARG A 89 -16.27 -7.46 13.15
C ARG A 89 -15.07 -6.90 12.35
N PRO A 90 -13.82 -6.93 12.86
CA PRO A 90 -12.65 -6.51 12.11
C PRO A 90 -12.44 -7.31 10.82
N LEU A 91 -12.76 -8.62 10.78
CA LEU A 91 -12.57 -9.44 9.58
C LEU A 91 -13.44 -8.93 8.43
N ARG A 92 -14.74 -8.68 8.70
CA ARG A 92 -15.68 -8.16 7.69
C ARG A 92 -15.30 -6.77 7.21
N GLU A 93 -14.95 -5.88 8.14
CA GLU A 93 -14.57 -4.50 7.83
C GLU A 93 -13.26 -4.46 7.02
N ASN A 94 -12.24 -5.21 7.44
CA ASN A 94 -10.94 -5.25 6.78
C ASN A 94 -11.01 -5.93 5.41
N ALA A 95 -11.77 -7.02 5.25
CA ALA A 95 -11.97 -7.66 3.95
C ALA A 95 -12.65 -6.72 2.94
N SER A 96 -13.67 -5.97 3.38
CA SER A 96 -14.34 -4.95 2.54
C SER A 96 -13.38 -3.81 2.18
N LYS A 97 -12.53 -3.41 3.13
CA LYS A 97 -11.51 -2.38 2.92
C LYS A 97 -10.43 -2.84 1.93
N LEU A 98 -10.00 -4.10 1.99
CA LEU A 98 -9.03 -4.68 1.04
C LEU A 98 -9.56 -4.66 -0.39
N ASP A 99 -10.82 -5.05 -0.60
CA ASP A 99 -11.46 -5.02 -1.92
C ASP A 99 -11.49 -3.60 -2.53
N TYR A 100 -11.50 -2.54 -1.69
CA TYR A 100 -11.35 -1.16 -2.14
C TYR A 100 -9.90 -0.75 -2.37
N LEU A 101 -9.00 -1.04 -1.42
CA LEU A 101 -7.60 -0.63 -1.49
C LEU A 101 -6.87 -1.27 -2.67
N VAL A 102 -7.21 -2.50 -3.04
CA VAL A 102 -6.59 -3.21 -4.17
C VAL A 102 -6.83 -2.50 -5.51
N LEU A 103 -7.91 -1.71 -5.65
CA LEU A 103 -8.18 -0.93 -6.86
C LEU A 103 -7.12 0.16 -7.10
N MET A 104 -6.46 0.61 -6.04
CA MET A 104 -5.39 1.61 -6.05
C MET A 104 -4.01 0.99 -6.33
N ILE A 105 -3.91 -0.34 -6.37
CA ILE A 105 -2.65 -1.07 -6.59
C ILE A 105 -2.52 -1.43 -8.06
N ASP A 106 -1.46 -0.96 -8.73
CA ASP A 106 -1.18 -1.27 -10.14
C ASP A 106 -0.22 -2.47 -10.27
N ASP A 107 -0.61 -3.60 -9.68
CA ASP A 107 0.15 -4.85 -9.70
C ASP A 107 -0.81 -6.04 -9.87
N GLU A 108 -0.74 -6.69 -11.04
CA GLU A 108 -1.70 -7.73 -11.43
C GLU A 108 -1.56 -9.00 -10.57
N GLU A 109 -0.35 -9.31 -10.11
CA GLU A 109 -0.13 -10.44 -9.21
C GLU A 109 -0.78 -10.18 -7.85
N VAL A 110 -0.56 -8.99 -7.29
CA VAL A 110 -1.21 -8.59 -6.03
C VAL A 110 -2.73 -8.60 -6.16
N ARG A 111 -3.29 -8.10 -7.28
CA ARG A 111 -4.74 -8.14 -7.54
C ARG A 111 -5.30 -9.56 -7.57
N ARG A 112 -4.62 -10.48 -8.26
CA ARG A 112 -5.01 -11.89 -8.33
C ARG A 112 -4.95 -12.57 -6.96
N LEU A 113 -3.86 -12.38 -6.22
CA LEU A 113 -3.70 -12.94 -4.87
C LEU A 113 -4.75 -12.38 -3.90
N ASN A 114 -5.04 -11.08 -4.00
CA ASN A 114 -6.10 -10.45 -3.21
C ASN A 114 -7.47 -11.08 -3.47
N ALA A 115 -7.81 -11.40 -4.72
CA ALA A 115 -9.09 -12.04 -5.03
C ALA A 115 -9.22 -13.42 -4.35
N VAL A 116 -8.16 -14.23 -4.38
CA VAL A 116 -8.14 -15.53 -3.69
C VAL A 116 -8.27 -15.35 -2.18
N PHE A 117 -7.51 -14.44 -1.60
CA PHE A 117 -7.54 -14.12 -0.17
C PHE A 117 -8.90 -13.57 0.30
N SER A 118 -9.49 -12.63 -0.44
CA SER A 118 -10.83 -12.09 -0.16
C SER A 118 -11.91 -13.18 -0.26
N ASN A 119 -11.78 -14.11 -1.20
CA ASN A 119 -12.70 -15.26 -1.29
C ASN A 119 -12.54 -16.20 -0.09
N LEU A 120 -11.31 -16.44 0.39
CA LEU A 120 -11.07 -17.17 1.62
C LEU A 120 -11.72 -16.48 2.82
N ALA A 121 -11.57 -15.15 2.95
CA ALA A 121 -12.18 -14.36 4.02
C ALA A 121 -13.70 -14.52 4.04
N LYS A 122 -14.33 -14.44 2.86
CA LYS A 122 -15.78 -14.59 2.67
C LYS A 122 -16.25 -16.00 2.99
N ARG A 123 -15.48 -17.02 2.65
CA ARG A 123 -15.78 -18.43 3.00
C ARG A 123 -15.72 -18.65 4.51
N ILE A 124 -14.67 -18.16 5.17
CA ILE A 124 -14.51 -18.23 6.64
C ILE A 124 -15.69 -17.53 7.33
N LEU A 125 -16.06 -16.32 6.87
CA LEU A 125 -17.21 -15.56 7.41
C LEU A 125 -18.59 -16.18 7.16
N ALA A 126 -18.69 -17.09 6.19
CA ALA A 126 -19.94 -17.73 5.78
C ALA A 126 -20.02 -19.20 6.24
N ALA A 127 -19.00 -19.68 6.95
CA ALA A 127 -18.98 -21.03 7.48
C ALA A 127 -20.14 -21.21 8.48
N PRO A 128 -20.82 -22.37 8.46
CA PRO A 128 -21.83 -22.68 9.46
C PRO A 128 -21.19 -22.83 10.85
N ASP A 129 -21.90 -22.37 11.89
CA ASP A 129 -21.46 -22.48 13.29
C ASP A 129 -21.70 -23.88 13.90
N GLU A 130 -22.47 -24.75 13.23
CA GLU A 130 -22.79 -26.11 13.69
C GLU A 130 -22.40 -27.15 12.64
N GLU A 131 -22.03 -28.34 13.13
CA GLU A 131 -21.64 -29.55 12.38
C GLU A 131 -22.79 -30.03 11.44
N GLY A 132 -22.93 -29.36 10.30
CA GLY A 132 -23.72 -29.80 9.15
C GLY A 132 -22.84 -30.43 8.07
N ASP A 133 -23.41 -30.77 6.91
CA ASP A 133 -22.67 -31.30 5.74
C ASP A 133 -21.60 -30.33 5.13
N GLY A 134 -21.30 -29.20 5.80
CA GLY A 134 -20.36 -28.18 5.35
C GLY A 134 -19.16 -28.04 6.29
N LEU A 135 -18.02 -27.60 5.75
CA LEU A 135 -16.80 -27.37 6.54
C LEU A 135 -16.99 -26.18 7.50
N ASP A 136 -16.52 -26.33 8.73
CA ASP A 136 -16.49 -25.24 9.72
C ASP A 136 -15.42 -24.17 9.36
N ALA A 137 -15.43 -23.04 10.08
CA ALA A 137 -14.49 -21.94 9.80
C ALA A 137 -13.02 -22.34 10.00
N LEU A 138 -12.74 -23.21 10.97
CA LEU A 138 -11.39 -23.67 11.32
C LEU A 138 -10.86 -24.67 10.30
N GLU A 139 -11.70 -25.59 9.82
CA GLU A 139 -11.41 -26.51 8.74
C GLU A 139 -11.12 -25.76 7.45
N ILE A 140 -11.92 -24.75 7.09
CA ILE A 140 -11.66 -23.90 5.92
C ILE A 140 -10.31 -23.19 6.03
N PHE A 141 -9.99 -22.64 7.21
CA PHE A 141 -8.71 -21.98 7.46
C PHE A 141 -7.53 -22.97 7.40
N ASN A 142 -7.63 -24.09 8.12
CA ASN A 142 -6.59 -25.12 8.13
C ASN A 142 -6.35 -25.73 6.76
N ASP A 143 -7.40 -25.94 5.96
CA ASP A 143 -7.30 -26.44 4.60
C ASP A 143 -6.54 -25.46 3.71
N ALA A 144 -6.82 -24.17 3.84
CA ALA A 144 -6.15 -23.11 3.10
C ALA A 144 -4.66 -23.00 3.46
N VAL A 145 -4.29 -23.21 4.72
CA VAL A 145 -2.89 -23.14 5.18
C VAL A 145 -2.12 -24.43 4.89
N ARG A 146 -2.78 -25.60 4.84
CA ARG A 146 -2.10 -26.91 4.70
C ARG A 146 -1.94 -27.39 3.25
N LYS A 147 -2.84 -27.05 2.33
CA LYS A 147 -2.87 -27.65 0.98
C LYS A 147 -1.84 -27.10 0.00
N ASP A 148 -1.71 -25.78 -0.08
CA ASP A 148 -0.82 -25.12 -1.04
C ASP A 148 0.27 -24.35 -0.29
N GLN A 149 1.51 -24.42 -0.77
CA GLN A 149 2.66 -23.73 -0.18
C GLN A 149 3.41 -22.91 -1.26
N PRO A 150 3.60 -21.59 -1.07
CA PRO A 150 3.08 -20.79 0.03
C PRO A 150 1.55 -20.72 0.00
N ASP A 151 0.92 -20.76 1.17
CA ASP A 151 -0.53 -20.65 1.29
C ASP A 151 -1.01 -19.27 0.82
N SER A 152 -2.30 -19.15 0.50
CA SER A 152 -2.85 -17.90 -0.06
C SER A 152 -2.72 -16.67 0.86
N ILE A 153 -2.60 -16.88 2.18
CA ILE A 153 -2.40 -15.81 3.17
C ILE A 153 -0.94 -15.36 3.09
N THR A 154 0.00 -16.29 3.23
CA THR A 154 1.43 -16.03 3.14
C THR A 154 1.80 -15.39 1.80
N ALA A 155 1.32 -15.95 0.70
CA ALA A 155 1.60 -15.45 -0.65
C ALA A 155 1.17 -13.99 -0.82
N LEU A 156 -0.01 -13.60 -0.31
CA LEU A 156 -0.46 -12.21 -0.41
C LEU A 156 0.31 -11.28 0.53
N VAL A 157 0.61 -11.72 1.76
CA VAL A 157 1.42 -10.95 2.71
C VAL A 157 2.79 -10.62 2.11
N GLU A 158 3.47 -11.62 1.56
CA GLU A 158 4.76 -11.45 0.88
C GLU A 158 4.63 -10.50 -0.33
N ALA A 159 3.66 -10.73 -1.21
CA ALA A 159 3.45 -9.88 -2.38
C ALA A 159 3.16 -8.41 -2.02
N ALA A 160 2.39 -8.16 -0.94
CA ALA A 160 2.10 -6.81 -0.45
C ALA A 160 3.36 -6.13 0.13
N HIS A 161 4.18 -6.87 0.87
CA HIS A 161 5.46 -6.38 1.37
C HIS A 161 6.44 -6.07 0.25
N ASP A 162 6.56 -6.96 -0.74
CA ASP A 162 7.44 -6.79 -1.88
C ASP A 162 7.00 -5.61 -2.75
N LEU A 163 5.70 -5.44 -2.98
CA LEU A 163 5.16 -4.27 -3.67
C LEU A 163 5.60 -2.97 -2.99
N ARG A 164 5.44 -2.89 -1.66
CA ARG A 164 5.84 -1.71 -0.89
C ARG A 164 7.34 -1.48 -0.95
N ALA A 165 8.15 -2.55 -0.87
CA ALA A 165 9.60 -2.47 -1.00
C ALA A 165 10.01 -1.95 -2.39
N ARG A 166 9.39 -2.45 -3.47
CA ARG A 166 9.59 -1.96 -4.84
C ARG A 166 9.25 -0.47 -4.96
N GLN A 167 8.11 -0.05 -4.43
CA GLN A 167 7.71 1.36 -4.46
C GLN A 167 8.68 2.27 -3.71
N LEU A 168 9.15 1.85 -2.52
CA LEU A 168 10.18 2.57 -1.75
C LEU A 168 11.51 2.65 -2.50
N ALA A 169 11.94 1.56 -3.15
CA ALA A 169 13.19 1.54 -3.90
C ALA A 169 13.18 2.50 -5.10
N THR A 170 12.01 2.71 -5.70
CA THR A 170 11.83 3.67 -6.82
C THR A 170 11.59 5.11 -6.37
N TYR A 171 11.53 5.38 -5.06
CA TYR A 171 11.27 6.72 -4.53
C TYR A 171 12.49 7.63 -4.78
N PRO A 172 12.30 8.84 -5.34
CA PRO A 172 13.42 9.73 -5.64
C PRO A 172 14.07 10.26 -4.35
N ILE A 173 15.24 9.73 -4.00
CA ILE A 173 16.05 10.12 -2.82
C ILE A 173 16.77 11.48 -3.06
N HIS A 174 16.66 12.05 -4.25
CA HIS A 174 17.36 13.28 -4.62
C HIS A 174 16.37 14.39 -4.97
N ALA A 175 16.30 15.39 -4.09
CA ALA A 175 15.70 16.68 -4.43
C ALA A 175 16.46 17.29 -5.63
N PRO A 176 15.78 17.66 -6.72
CA PRO A 176 16.40 18.32 -7.85
C PRO A 176 16.76 19.75 -7.44
N GLY A 177 18.00 19.97 -7.02
CA GLY A 177 18.52 21.32 -6.74
C GLY A 177 19.75 21.40 -5.84
N LEU A 178 20.05 20.39 -5.01
CA LEU A 178 21.09 20.52 -3.98
C LEU A 178 22.48 19.99 -4.38
N ILE A 179 22.62 19.25 -5.49
CA ILE A 179 23.90 18.65 -5.88
C ILE A 179 24.28 19.07 -7.30
N ARG A 180 24.60 20.35 -7.51
CA ARG A 180 25.50 20.81 -8.59
C ARG A 180 25.97 22.26 -8.43
N GLY A 181 25.20 23.11 -7.75
CA GLY A 181 25.57 24.52 -7.51
C GLY A 181 26.63 24.75 -6.43
N TRP A 182 26.72 23.87 -5.42
CA TRP A 182 27.60 24.11 -4.27
C TRP A 182 29.08 23.78 -4.54
N ARG A 183 29.36 22.78 -5.41
CA ARG A 183 30.75 22.47 -5.81
C ARG A 183 31.30 23.44 -6.86
N ALA A 184 30.46 24.09 -7.67
CA ALA A 184 30.91 25.07 -8.65
C ALA A 184 31.34 26.41 -8.00
N ARG A 185 30.77 26.77 -6.83
CA ARG A 185 31.02 28.07 -6.18
C ARG A 185 32.35 28.14 -5.39
N ARG A 186 33.03 27.02 -5.15
CA ARG A 186 34.33 27.00 -4.43
C ARG A 186 35.57 27.10 -5.34
N ARG A 187 35.42 27.02 -6.66
CA ARG A 187 36.58 27.13 -7.59
C ARG A 187 36.81 28.54 -8.15
N VAL A 188 35.91 29.50 -7.93
CA VAL A 188 36.01 30.84 -8.54
C VAL A 188 36.46 31.92 -7.54
N THR A 189 36.79 31.56 -6.30
CA THR A 189 37.30 32.50 -5.28
C THR A 189 38.77 32.27 -4.91
N ARG A 190 39.50 31.54 -5.73
CA ARG A 190 40.97 31.50 -5.72
C ARG A 190 41.44 31.68 -7.15
N ASP A 191 41.57 32.94 -7.55
CA ASP A 191 42.63 33.48 -8.41
C ASP A 191 42.66 35.00 -8.22
#